data_AF-A0A9W9NY47-F1
#
_entry.id   AF-A0A9W9NY47-F1
#
_cell.length_a   1.000
_cell.length_b   1.000
_cell.length_c   1.000
_cell.angle_alpha   90.00
_cell.angle_beta   90.00
_cell.angle_gamma   90.00
#
_symmetry.space_group_name_H-M   'P 1'
#
loop_
_entity.id
_entity.type
_entity.pdbx_description
1 polymer ?
#
loop_
_entity_poly.entity_id
_entity_poly.type
_entity_poly.pdbx_seq_one_letter_code
_entity_poly.pdbx_strand_id
1 'polypeptide(L)'
;MIFIHGGDFGYGGTSISYYDGTNIVRDNEDVIVVTLNYRLNFFGFPNAPGLEPSRQNLGLQDQRLAIEWVYENIAHFGGDPERMILFGQSVGAASADIYAHAYPENPLVKGIIMQSGTYMSGPILRYQTNWERLSNAVGCGFGEDSINCMKKVPLYKIVDAMAVGEYSFLPVPDGSTYFADYKARAKSGKIAKLPVLAGFDEKELAFMYPLSMNTINESEVQADTQASFNCPLLDELRLRSKNDIPIWRYVYQGNFSNLSPRPWLGAYHTSEIPLVFGTYNVTTPYSQPASRLEIETSRYMQGAWVAFAKDPQSGLQKYGWPQFNDKFQEDSLVKIGGEGISSAVLTSNVWDQYCNPPLL
;
A
#
# COMPACT_ATOMS: atom_id res chain seq x y z
N MET A 1 0.32 0.12 -15.49
CA MET A 1 0.42 0.24 -14.02
C MET A 1 -0.97 0.03 -13.43
N ILE A 2 -1.13 -0.89 -12.49
CA ILE A 2 -2.41 -1.31 -11.89
C ILE A 2 -2.40 -0.91 -10.42
N PHE A 3 -3.26 0.02 -10.03
CA PHE A 3 -3.33 0.57 -8.67
C PHE A 3 -4.34 -0.18 -7.80
N ILE A 4 -3.91 -0.61 -6.62
CA ILE A 4 -4.76 -1.09 -5.53
C ILE A 4 -4.83 0.00 -4.46
N HIS A 5 -6.04 0.48 -4.18
CA HIS A 5 -6.24 1.51 -3.15
C HIS A 5 -6.09 0.95 -1.73
N GLY A 6 -5.68 1.83 -0.81
CA GLY A 6 -5.63 1.58 0.63
C GLY A 6 -6.99 1.68 1.31
N GLY A 7 -6.98 1.91 2.63
CA GLY A 7 -8.19 2.09 3.45
C GLY A 7 -8.49 0.97 4.46
N ASP A 8 -7.43 0.39 5.06
CA ASP A 8 -7.49 -0.64 6.11
C ASP A 8 -8.38 -1.85 5.81
N PHE A 9 -8.53 -2.18 4.51
CA PHE A 9 -9.48 -3.16 3.98
C PHE A 9 -10.95 -2.86 4.32
N GLY A 10 -11.28 -1.75 4.99
CA GLY A 10 -12.62 -1.39 5.42
C GLY A 10 -13.34 -0.37 4.54
N TYR A 11 -12.57 0.52 3.90
CA TYR A 11 -13.05 1.63 3.08
C TYR A 11 -12.11 1.91 1.90
N GLY A 12 -12.49 2.85 1.03
CA GLY A 12 -11.76 3.21 -0.18
C GLY A 12 -12.57 2.97 -1.44
N GLY A 13 -11.94 3.21 -2.59
CA GLY A 13 -12.56 2.98 -3.89
C GLY A 13 -11.91 3.79 -5.00
N THR A 14 -12.17 3.41 -6.24
CA THR A 14 -11.59 4.05 -7.43
C THR A 14 -12.11 5.46 -7.70
N SER A 15 -13.22 5.87 -7.06
CA SER A 15 -13.83 7.19 -7.23
C SER A 15 -13.16 8.30 -6.41
N ILE A 16 -12.16 7.97 -5.59
CA ILE A 16 -11.39 8.97 -4.84
C ILE A 16 -10.53 9.76 -5.84
N SER A 17 -10.69 11.08 -5.85
CA SER A 17 -10.04 11.99 -6.82
C SER A 17 -8.51 11.93 -6.79
N TYR A 18 -7.93 11.43 -5.71
CA TYR A 18 -6.48 11.31 -5.54
C TYR A 18 -5.88 10.32 -6.53
N TYR A 19 -6.68 9.33 -6.94
CA TYR A 19 -6.26 8.23 -7.82
C TYR A 19 -6.58 8.48 -9.30
N ASP A 20 -6.95 9.71 -9.67
CA ASP A 20 -7.19 10.07 -11.06
C ASP A 20 -5.87 10.00 -11.86
N GLY A 21 -5.79 9.00 -12.74
CA GLY A 21 -4.62 8.72 -13.59
C GLY A 21 -4.41 9.72 -14.74
N THR A 22 -5.31 10.68 -14.95
CA THR A 22 -5.25 11.59 -16.10
C THR A 22 -3.93 12.37 -16.17
N ASN A 23 -3.45 12.88 -15.03
CA ASN A 23 -2.27 13.74 -15.01
C ASN A 23 -0.98 12.94 -15.23
N ILE A 24 -0.80 11.80 -14.55
CA ILE A 24 0.37 10.93 -14.79
C ILE A 24 0.43 10.41 -16.23
N VAL A 25 -0.71 10.05 -16.85
CA VAL A 25 -0.75 9.61 -18.26
C VAL A 25 -0.50 10.76 -19.22
N ARG A 26 -0.99 11.97 -18.94
CA ARG A 26 -0.69 13.16 -19.78
C ARG A 26 0.78 13.53 -19.72
N ASP A 27 1.38 13.48 -18.54
CA ASP A 27 2.71 14.00 -18.28
C ASP A 27 3.82 12.98 -18.61
N ASN A 28 3.46 11.74 -18.96
CA ASN A 28 4.40 10.67 -19.30
C ASN A 28 3.92 9.85 -20.51
N GLU A 29 4.83 9.53 -21.42
CA GLU A 29 4.54 8.69 -22.57
C GLU A 29 4.55 7.19 -22.22
N ASP A 30 3.88 6.36 -23.02
CA ASP A 30 3.91 4.89 -22.94
C ASP A 30 3.54 4.35 -21.55
N VAL A 31 2.44 4.85 -20.98
CA VAL A 31 1.87 4.36 -19.72
C VAL A 31 0.35 4.29 -19.79
N ILE A 32 -0.20 3.18 -19.29
CA ILE A 32 -1.63 3.05 -18.98
C ILE A 32 -1.76 2.86 -17.48
N VAL A 33 -2.69 3.60 -16.88
CA VAL A 33 -3.06 3.45 -15.47
C VAL A 33 -4.43 2.77 -15.38
N VAL A 34 -4.49 1.70 -14.60
CA VAL A 34 -5.72 0.98 -14.27
C VAL A 34 -5.94 1.12 -12.77
N THR A 35 -7.15 1.45 -12.34
CA THR A 35 -7.58 1.39 -10.94
C THR A 35 -8.69 0.33 -10.82
N LEU A 36 -8.77 -0.37 -9.69
CA LEU A 36 -9.74 -1.43 -9.48
C LEU A 36 -10.43 -1.30 -8.13
N ASN A 37 -11.69 -1.74 -8.06
CA ASN A 37 -12.39 -1.96 -6.80
C ASN A 37 -12.25 -3.43 -6.42
N TYR A 38 -12.21 -3.69 -5.11
CA TYR A 38 -12.28 -5.02 -4.53
C TYR A 38 -13.24 -4.99 -3.33
N ARG A 39 -13.80 -6.13 -2.93
CA ARG A 39 -14.67 -6.17 -1.75
C ARG A 39 -13.88 -5.83 -0.49
N LEU A 40 -14.48 -4.97 0.32
CA LEU A 40 -13.94 -4.47 1.58
C LEU A 40 -14.74 -5.04 2.76
N ASN A 41 -14.26 -4.79 3.97
CA ASN A 41 -14.84 -5.14 5.26
C ASN A 41 -15.32 -6.60 5.29
N PHE A 42 -16.41 -6.93 6.00
CA PHE A 42 -16.92 -8.29 6.06
C PHE A 42 -17.39 -8.84 4.70
N PHE A 43 -17.65 -7.98 3.69
CA PHE A 43 -17.96 -8.46 2.34
C PHE A 43 -16.75 -9.10 1.65
N GLY A 44 -15.55 -8.57 1.91
CA GLY A 44 -14.28 -9.06 1.37
C GLY A 44 -13.56 -10.03 2.30
N PHE A 45 -13.71 -9.83 3.61
CA PHE A 45 -12.95 -10.50 4.66
C PHE A 45 -13.88 -10.97 5.80
N PRO A 46 -14.91 -11.79 5.51
CA PRO A 46 -15.95 -12.13 6.47
C PRO A 46 -15.43 -12.80 7.75
N ASN A 47 -14.38 -13.61 7.66
CA ASN A 47 -13.87 -14.40 8.80
C ASN A 47 -14.99 -15.23 9.46
N ALA A 48 -15.91 -15.74 8.64
CA ALA A 48 -17.08 -16.46 9.11
C ALA A 48 -16.73 -17.94 9.35
N PRO A 49 -17.13 -18.54 10.49
CA PRO A 49 -16.79 -19.93 10.82
C PRO A 49 -17.38 -20.94 9.83
N GLY A 50 -18.54 -20.65 9.22
CA GLY A 50 -19.18 -21.51 8.23
C GLY A 50 -18.67 -21.35 6.79
N LEU A 51 -17.53 -20.67 6.60
CA LEU A 51 -16.89 -20.55 5.29
C LEU A 51 -15.60 -21.37 5.25
N GLU A 52 -15.44 -22.12 4.17
CA GLU A 52 -14.18 -22.79 3.85
C GLU A 52 -13.01 -21.78 3.80
N PRO A 53 -11.78 -22.19 4.16
CA PRO A 53 -10.61 -21.31 4.16
C PRO A 53 -10.45 -20.50 2.86
N SER A 54 -10.64 -21.15 1.71
CA SER A 54 -10.56 -20.53 0.38
C SER A 54 -11.63 -19.47 0.10
N ARG A 55 -12.53 -19.17 1.04
CA ARG A 55 -13.58 -18.16 0.91
C ARG A 55 -13.49 -17.08 1.99
N GLN A 56 -12.39 -17.04 2.75
CA GLN A 56 -12.19 -16.05 3.80
C GLN A 56 -11.63 -14.73 3.27
N ASN A 57 -10.83 -14.76 2.20
CA ASN A 57 -10.16 -13.57 1.64
C ASN A 57 -10.70 -13.21 0.26
N LEU A 58 -12.02 -13.06 0.14
CA LEU A 58 -12.70 -12.73 -1.10
C LEU A 58 -12.22 -11.42 -1.73
N GLY A 59 -11.83 -10.43 -0.92
CA GLY A 59 -11.24 -9.18 -1.39
C GLY A 59 -9.90 -9.38 -2.10
N LEU A 60 -9.02 -10.27 -1.61
CA LEU A 60 -7.77 -10.61 -2.30
C LEU A 60 -8.02 -11.38 -3.61
N GLN A 61 -9.07 -12.20 -3.64
CA GLN A 61 -9.48 -12.90 -4.86
C GLN A 61 -10.03 -11.95 -5.91
N ASP A 62 -10.80 -10.93 -5.50
CA ASP A 62 -11.26 -9.89 -6.42
C ASP A 62 -10.08 -9.15 -7.07
N GLN A 63 -9.05 -8.82 -6.27
CA GLN A 63 -7.83 -8.21 -6.79
C GLN A 63 -7.12 -9.10 -7.80
N ARG A 64 -6.97 -10.41 -7.51
CA ARG A 64 -6.39 -11.37 -8.47
C ARG A 64 -7.21 -11.45 -9.76
N LEU A 65 -8.53 -11.57 -9.65
CA LEU A 65 -9.43 -11.65 -10.79
C LEU A 65 -9.35 -10.39 -11.65
N ALA A 66 -9.27 -9.21 -11.03
CA ALA A 66 -9.07 -7.96 -11.76
C ALA A 66 -7.72 -7.93 -12.50
N ILE A 67 -6.64 -8.42 -11.89
CA ILE A 67 -5.32 -8.50 -12.54
C ILE A 67 -5.36 -9.48 -13.72
N GLU A 68 -6.03 -10.63 -13.58
CA GLU A 68 -6.26 -11.58 -14.68
C GLU A 68 -7.06 -10.95 -15.82
N TRP A 69 -8.13 -10.24 -15.50
CA TRP A 69 -8.91 -9.50 -16.49
C TRP A 69 -8.04 -8.47 -17.23
N VAL A 70 -7.21 -7.71 -16.52
CA VAL A 70 -6.29 -6.76 -17.16
C VAL A 70 -5.31 -7.50 -18.07
N TYR A 71 -4.72 -8.61 -17.62
CA TYR A 71 -3.82 -9.42 -18.44
C TYR A 71 -4.47 -9.85 -19.77
N GLU A 72 -5.71 -10.33 -19.71
CA GLU A 72 -6.45 -10.81 -20.88
C GLU A 72 -6.92 -9.68 -21.82
N ASN A 73 -7.12 -8.47 -21.30
CA ASN A 73 -7.84 -7.42 -22.03
C ASN A 73 -7.00 -6.19 -22.36
N ILE A 74 -5.90 -5.91 -21.65
CA ILE A 74 -5.20 -4.62 -21.73
C ILE A 74 -4.63 -4.31 -23.13
N ALA A 75 -4.34 -5.35 -23.93
CA ALA A 75 -3.93 -5.20 -25.33
C ALA A 75 -4.98 -4.47 -26.19
N HIS A 76 -6.28 -4.63 -25.90
CA HIS A 76 -7.35 -3.93 -26.60
C HIS A 76 -7.42 -2.44 -26.27
N PHE A 77 -6.79 -2.03 -25.16
CA PHE A 77 -6.65 -0.62 -24.75
C PHE A 77 -5.29 -0.04 -25.17
N GLY A 78 -4.49 -0.78 -25.96
CA GLY A 78 -3.17 -0.36 -26.41
C GLY A 78 -2.04 -0.62 -25.40
N GLY A 79 -2.30 -1.38 -24.33
CA GLY A 79 -1.27 -1.77 -23.37
C GLY A 79 -0.57 -3.07 -23.70
N ASP A 80 0.46 -3.38 -22.94
CA ASP A 80 1.22 -4.63 -23.07
C ASP A 80 1.01 -5.50 -21.80
N PRO A 81 0.36 -6.67 -21.92
CA PRO A 81 0.14 -7.56 -20.77
C PRO A 81 1.44 -8.08 -20.16
N GLU A 82 2.55 -8.09 -20.91
CA GLU A 82 3.86 -8.51 -20.42
C GLU A 82 4.65 -7.39 -19.75
N ARG A 83 4.08 -6.19 -19.60
CA ARG A 83 4.70 -5.03 -18.91
C ARG A 83 3.87 -4.49 -17.74
N MET A 84 2.94 -5.29 -17.23
CA MET A 84 2.09 -4.87 -16.11
C MET A 84 2.89 -4.74 -14.81
N ILE A 85 2.68 -3.62 -14.10
CA ILE A 85 3.19 -3.39 -12.74
C ILE A 85 2.01 -3.26 -11.80
N LEU A 86 2.08 -3.94 -10.66
CA LEU A 86 1.12 -3.76 -9.57
C LEU A 86 1.65 -2.71 -8.60
N PHE A 87 0.83 -1.75 -8.20
CA PHE A 87 1.21 -0.81 -7.17
C PHE A 87 0.06 -0.49 -6.25
N GLY A 88 0.37 -0.04 -5.04
CA GLY A 88 -0.64 0.37 -4.10
C GLY A 88 -0.06 1.16 -2.95
N GLN A 89 -0.97 1.66 -2.12
CA GLN A 89 -0.64 2.43 -0.93
C GLN A 89 -1.31 1.82 0.31
N SER A 90 -0.63 1.86 1.46
CA SER A 90 -1.14 1.29 2.71
C SER A 90 -1.45 -0.20 2.54
N VAL A 91 -2.65 -0.65 2.93
CA VAL A 91 -3.13 -2.01 2.66
C VAL A 91 -3.20 -2.38 1.16
N GLY A 92 -3.23 -1.39 0.25
CA GLY A 92 -3.07 -1.62 -1.18
C GLY A 92 -1.64 -2.01 -1.55
N ALA A 93 -0.64 -1.42 -0.89
CA ALA A 93 0.75 -1.86 -0.99
C ALA A 93 0.94 -3.25 -0.35
N ALA A 94 0.33 -3.47 0.82
CA ALA A 94 0.30 -4.78 1.45
C ALA A 94 -0.36 -5.83 0.54
N SER A 95 -1.44 -5.47 -0.18
CA SER A 95 -2.09 -6.34 -1.15
C SER A 95 -1.16 -6.73 -2.31
N ALA A 96 -0.35 -5.79 -2.82
CA ALA A 96 0.65 -6.09 -3.84
C ALA A 96 1.77 -7.01 -3.33
N ASP A 97 2.15 -6.85 -2.07
CA ASP A 97 3.10 -7.72 -1.38
C ASP A 97 2.54 -9.13 -1.16
N ILE A 98 1.32 -9.23 -0.61
CA ILE A 98 0.56 -10.49 -0.42
C ILE A 98 0.43 -11.24 -1.76
N TYR A 99 0.11 -10.54 -2.85
CA TYR A 99 0.06 -11.11 -4.20
C TYR A 99 1.39 -11.79 -4.59
N ALA A 100 2.54 -11.13 -4.34
CA ALA A 100 3.86 -11.68 -4.67
C ALA A 100 4.18 -12.96 -3.87
N HIS A 101 3.66 -13.12 -2.66
CA HIS A 101 3.81 -14.34 -1.85
C HIS A 101 2.80 -15.44 -2.21
N ALA A 102 1.62 -15.06 -2.69
CA ALA A 102 0.57 -15.99 -3.13
C ALA A 102 0.83 -16.62 -4.50
N TYR A 103 1.45 -15.86 -5.42
CA TYR A 103 1.70 -16.30 -6.80
C TYR A 103 3.20 -16.34 -7.14
N PRO A 104 4.03 -17.12 -6.42
CA PRO A 104 5.48 -17.12 -6.62
C PRO A 104 5.92 -17.67 -7.98
N GLU A 105 5.16 -18.61 -8.54
CA GLU A 105 5.50 -19.31 -9.79
C GLU A 105 4.77 -18.75 -11.01
N ASN A 106 3.66 -18.03 -10.82
CA ASN A 106 2.84 -17.47 -11.89
C ASN A 106 2.37 -16.03 -11.61
N PRO A 107 3.30 -15.09 -11.34
CA PRO A 107 2.93 -13.68 -11.29
C PRO A 107 2.65 -13.18 -12.71
N LEU A 108 1.50 -12.52 -12.89
CA LEU A 108 1.13 -11.90 -14.18
C LEU A 108 1.76 -10.52 -14.35
N VAL A 109 2.21 -9.90 -13.26
CA VAL A 109 2.92 -8.60 -13.26
C VAL A 109 4.43 -8.81 -13.28
N LYS A 110 5.19 -7.78 -13.67
CA LYS A 110 6.65 -7.81 -13.81
C LYS A 110 7.42 -7.03 -12.73
N GLY A 111 6.70 -6.43 -11.79
CA GLY A 111 7.25 -5.68 -10.68
C GLY A 111 6.13 -5.17 -9.78
N ILE A 112 6.48 -4.81 -8.54
CA ILE A 112 5.55 -4.22 -7.59
C ILE A 112 6.07 -2.89 -7.03
N ILE A 113 5.16 -1.96 -6.75
CA ILE A 113 5.48 -0.73 -6.01
C ILE A 113 4.68 -0.69 -4.70
N MET A 114 5.38 -0.56 -3.58
CA MET A 114 4.84 -0.68 -2.23
C MET A 114 4.99 0.64 -1.48
N GLN A 115 3.92 1.42 -1.41
CA GLN A 115 3.91 2.73 -0.73
C GLN A 115 3.30 2.58 0.67
N SER A 116 4.13 2.68 1.70
CA SER A 116 3.70 2.65 3.11
C SER A 116 2.94 1.38 3.52
N GLY A 117 3.35 0.21 3.03
CA GLY A 117 2.72 -1.05 3.45
C GLY A 117 3.39 -2.32 2.96
N THR A 118 3.40 -3.32 3.83
CA THR A 118 3.77 -4.73 3.56
C THR A 118 2.74 -5.67 4.16
N TYR A 119 2.85 -6.98 3.93
CA TYR A 119 2.01 -7.97 4.62
C TYR A 119 2.15 -7.91 6.17
N MET A 120 3.23 -7.31 6.67
CA MET A 120 3.54 -7.12 8.11
C MET A 120 3.06 -5.78 8.67
N SER A 121 2.72 -4.81 7.81
CA SER A 121 2.27 -3.48 8.25
C SER A 121 0.82 -3.58 8.76
N GLY A 122 0.64 -3.40 10.07
CA GLY A 122 -0.66 -3.32 10.72
C GLY A 122 -0.58 -3.66 12.22
N PRO A 123 -1.47 -3.12 13.07
CA PRO A 123 -1.56 -3.56 14.45
C PRO A 123 -1.81 -5.07 14.45
N ILE A 124 -0.90 -5.79 15.10
CA ILE A 124 -0.91 -7.23 15.34
C ILE A 124 -2.34 -7.76 15.31
N LEU A 125 -2.61 -8.52 14.24
CA LEU A 125 -3.85 -9.23 13.95
C LEU A 125 -4.30 -10.01 15.20
N ARG A 126 -5.04 -9.35 16.09
CA ARG A 126 -5.94 -10.07 16.96
C ARG A 126 -7.02 -10.57 16.03
N TYR A 127 -7.08 -11.89 15.85
CA TYR A 127 -8.24 -12.60 15.31
C TYR A 127 -9.44 -12.24 16.19
N GLN A 128 -9.99 -11.05 16.00
CA GLN A 128 -11.14 -10.55 16.72
C GLN A 128 -12.34 -11.23 16.09
N THR A 129 -13.22 -11.75 16.94
CA THR A 129 -14.46 -12.43 16.59
C THR A 129 -15.52 -11.44 16.08
N ASN A 130 -15.12 -10.53 15.18
CA ASN A 130 -15.96 -9.46 14.64
C ASN A 130 -17.15 -10.02 13.86
N TRP A 131 -16.99 -11.17 13.21
CA TRP A 131 -18.09 -11.88 12.58
C TRP A 131 -19.21 -12.21 13.57
N GLU A 132 -18.89 -12.84 14.69
CA GLU A 132 -19.87 -13.27 15.69
C GLU A 132 -20.60 -12.09 16.31
N ARG A 133 -19.87 -11.00 16.63
CA ARG A 133 -20.49 -9.76 17.13
C ARG A 133 -21.46 -9.16 16.12
N LEU A 134 -21.03 -9.03 14.86
CA LEU A 134 -21.85 -8.43 13.80
C LEU A 134 -23.09 -9.30 13.50
N SER A 135 -22.88 -10.61 13.37
CA SER A 135 -23.95 -11.59 13.16
C SER A 135 -24.98 -11.54 14.29
N ASN A 136 -24.53 -11.51 15.54
CA ASN A 136 -25.43 -11.40 16.68
C ASN A 136 -26.18 -10.06 16.71
N ALA A 137 -25.52 -8.95 16.37
CA ALA A 137 -26.13 -7.62 16.34
C ALA A 137 -27.30 -7.50 15.35
N VAL A 138 -27.30 -8.28 14.27
CA VAL A 138 -28.39 -8.33 13.28
C VAL A 138 -29.36 -9.50 13.48
N GLY A 139 -29.22 -10.25 14.58
CA GLY A 139 -30.14 -11.33 14.96
C GLY A 139 -29.83 -12.70 14.33
N CYS A 140 -28.63 -12.89 13.78
CA CYS A 140 -28.21 -14.15 13.16
C CYS A 140 -27.46 -15.11 14.12
N GLY A 141 -27.13 -14.67 15.33
CA GLY A 141 -26.49 -15.49 16.35
C GLY A 141 -25.05 -15.91 16.00
N PHE A 142 -24.63 -17.07 16.49
CA PHE A 142 -23.24 -17.56 16.45
C PHE A 142 -23.11 -18.87 15.65
N GLY A 143 -21.87 -19.30 15.42
CA GLY A 143 -21.56 -20.61 14.83
C GLY A 143 -21.65 -20.64 13.30
N GLU A 144 -21.41 -21.81 12.72
CA GLU A 144 -21.24 -22.00 11.27
C GLU A 144 -22.48 -21.59 10.46
N ASP A 145 -23.68 -21.85 10.96
CA ASP A 145 -24.93 -21.53 10.27
C ASP A 145 -25.23 -20.02 10.17
N SER A 146 -24.55 -19.19 10.95
CA SER A 146 -24.74 -17.73 10.94
C SER A 146 -24.58 -17.11 9.55
N ILE A 147 -23.71 -17.66 8.69
CA ILE A 147 -23.52 -17.21 7.31
C ILE A 147 -24.79 -17.34 6.45
N ASN A 148 -25.59 -18.38 6.68
CA ASN A 148 -26.82 -18.62 5.92
C ASN A 148 -27.92 -17.62 6.33
N CYS A 149 -27.92 -17.19 7.59
CA CYS A 149 -28.77 -16.11 8.05
C CYS A 149 -28.28 -14.75 7.52
N MET A 150 -26.99 -14.44 7.66
CA MET A 150 -26.38 -13.17 7.26
C MET A 150 -26.63 -12.82 5.79
N LYS A 151 -26.59 -13.81 4.88
CA LYS A 151 -26.92 -13.63 3.45
C LYS A 151 -28.35 -13.15 3.18
N LYS A 152 -29.26 -13.29 4.15
CA LYS A 152 -30.68 -12.89 4.04
C LYS A 152 -30.97 -11.57 4.77
N VAL A 153 -30.01 -11.04 5.54
CA VAL A 153 -30.19 -9.79 6.27
C VAL A 153 -30.21 -8.63 5.27
N PRO A 154 -31.21 -7.73 5.32
CA PRO A 154 -31.21 -6.53 4.50
C PRO A 154 -29.93 -5.70 4.72
N LEU A 155 -29.29 -5.26 3.64
CA LEU A 155 -28.01 -4.55 3.67
C LEU A 155 -28.00 -3.38 4.66
N TYR A 156 -29.05 -2.55 4.69
CA TYR A 156 -29.12 -1.39 5.57
C TYR A 156 -28.96 -1.76 7.05
N LYS A 157 -29.50 -2.90 7.51
CA LYS A 157 -29.33 -3.35 8.90
C LYS A 157 -27.88 -3.69 9.22
N ILE A 158 -27.17 -4.25 8.25
CA ILE A 158 -25.76 -4.57 8.41
C ILE A 158 -24.93 -3.29 8.44
N VAL A 159 -25.21 -2.35 7.55
CA VAL A 159 -24.54 -1.03 7.52
C VAL A 159 -24.78 -0.27 8.82
N ASP A 160 -26.02 -0.23 9.32
CA ASP A 160 -26.37 0.41 10.59
C ASP A 160 -25.63 -0.25 11.77
N ALA A 161 -25.59 -1.59 11.80
CA ALA A 161 -24.85 -2.31 12.83
C ALA A 161 -23.34 -2.02 12.76
N MET A 162 -22.77 -1.98 11.56
CA MET A 162 -21.36 -1.68 11.34
C MET A 162 -20.96 -0.27 11.76
N ALA A 163 -21.84 0.72 11.53
CA ALA A 163 -21.60 2.12 11.87
C ALA A 163 -21.46 2.34 13.39
N VAL A 164 -22.11 1.52 14.21
CA VAL A 164 -22.09 1.68 15.68
C VAL A 164 -21.09 0.77 16.40
N GLY A 165 -20.66 -0.33 15.77
CA GLY A 165 -20.03 -1.44 16.49
C GLY A 165 -18.50 -1.51 16.42
N GLU A 166 -17.80 -0.54 15.81
CA GLU A 166 -16.33 -0.53 15.65
C GLU A 166 -15.77 -1.91 15.23
N TYR A 167 -15.88 -2.24 13.94
CA TYR A 167 -15.42 -3.52 13.39
C TYR A 167 -14.17 -3.33 12.53
N SER A 168 -13.29 -4.33 12.58
CA SER A 168 -12.14 -4.46 11.67
C SER A 168 -12.12 -5.87 11.08
N PHE A 169 -12.25 -5.95 9.77
CA PHE A 169 -12.27 -7.22 9.03
C PHE A 169 -11.05 -7.24 8.12
N LEU A 170 -10.11 -8.11 8.45
CA LEU A 170 -8.78 -8.18 7.84
C LEU A 170 -8.56 -9.57 7.21
N PRO A 171 -7.64 -9.69 6.24
CA PRO A 171 -7.23 -10.98 5.70
C PRO A 171 -6.80 -11.96 6.79
N VAL A 172 -7.11 -13.23 6.61
CA VAL A 172 -6.71 -14.33 7.51
C VAL A 172 -5.96 -15.42 6.75
N PRO A 173 -5.06 -16.17 7.40
CA PRO A 173 -4.39 -17.29 6.75
C PRO A 173 -5.40 -18.31 6.19
N ASP A 174 -5.40 -18.48 4.87
CA ASP A 174 -6.23 -19.45 4.16
C ASP A 174 -5.40 -20.50 3.40
N GLY A 175 -4.07 -20.37 3.43
CA GLY A 175 -3.14 -21.28 2.78
C GLY A 175 -3.06 -21.13 1.26
N SER A 176 -3.70 -20.12 0.67
CA SER A 176 -3.71 -19.88 -0.79
C SER A 176 -3.46 -18.44 -1.18
N THR A 177 -4.15 -17.48 -0.57
CA THR A 177 -3.99 -16.05 -0.81
C THR A 177 -3.22 -15.36 0.31
N TYR A 178 -3.38 -15.81 1.55
CA TYR A 178 -2.72 -15.25 2.73
C TYR A 178 -2.16 -16.38 3.59
N PHE A 179 -0.95 -16.18 4.14
CA PHE A 179 -0.19 -17.24 4.82
C PHE A 179 0.18 -16.85 6.25
N ALA A 180 0.32 -17.83 7.13
CA ALA A 180 0.81 -17.59 8.49
C ALA A 180 2.35 -17.54 8.55
N ASP A 181 3.04 -18.02 7.50
CA ASP A 181 4.47 -18.36 7.50
C ASP A 181 5.27 -17.66 6.37
N TYR A 182 4.90 -16.43 6.00
CA TYR A 182 5.55 -15.63 4.95
C TYR A 182 7.08 -15.68 4.95
N LYS A 183 7.73 -15.47 6.10
CA LYS A 183 9.21 -15.50 6.22
C LYS A 183 9.79 -16.87 5.84
N ALA A 184 9.16 -17.97 6.29
CA ALA A 184 9.62 -19.32 6.00
C ALA A 184 9.43 -19.65 4.51
N ARG A 185 8.29 -19.24 3.94
CA ARG A 185 7.99 -19.36 2.51
C ARG A 185 9.03 -18.64 1.66
N ALA A 186 9.29 -17.36 1.94
CA ALA A 186 10.31 -16.58 1.23
C ALA A 186 11.72 -17.19 1.34
N LYS A 187 12.11 -17.70 2.52
CA LYS A 187 13.40 -18.42 2.71
C LYS A 187 13.49 -19.71 1.88
N SER A 188 12.36 -20.37 1.63
CA SER A 188 12.28 -21.55 0.77
C SER A 188 12.12 -21.22 -0.73
N GLY A 189 12.25 -19.94 -1.12
CA GLY A 189 12.08 -19.49 -2.50
C GLY A 189 10.63 -19.35 -2.96
N LYS A 190 9.65 -19.53 -2.07
CA LYS A 190 8.21 -19.36 -2.35
C LYS A 190 7.78 -17.88 -2.25
N ILE A 191 8.45 -17.05 -3.03
CA ILE A 191 8.14 -15.63 -3.23
C ILE A 191 8.41 -15.30 -4.70
N ALA A 192 7.52 -14.54 -5.33
CA ALA A 192 7.68 -14.14 -6.72
C ALA A 192 8.94 -13.29 -6.89
N LYS A 193 9.74 -13.57 -7.92
CA LYS A 193 10.97 -12.83 -8.24
C LYS A 193 10.66 -11.52 -8.98
N LEU A 194 9.81 -10.69 -8.35
CA LEU A 194 9.35 -9.42 -8.88
C LEU A 194 10.22 -8.30 -8.30
N PRO A 195 10.90 -7.49 -9.13
CA PRO A 195 11.56 -6.28 -8.66
C PRO A 195 10.60 -5.35 -7.90
N VAL A 196 11.14 -4.57 -6.98
CA VAL A 196 10.36 -3.78 -6.02
C VAL A 196 10.83 -2.34 -5.96
N LEU A 197 9.92 -1.39 -6.12
CA LEU A 197 10.09 -0.02 -5.61
C LEU A 197 9.28 0.10 -4.32
N ALA A 198 9.88 0.54 -3.22
CA ALA A 198 9.15 0.64 -1.96
C ALA A 198 9.57 1.85 -1.12
N GLY A 199 8.66 2.35 -0.30
CA GLY A 199 8.98 3.45 0.60
C GLY A 199 7.88 3.73 1.60
N PHE A 200 8.08 4.79 2.37
CA PHE A 200 7.19 5.24 3.44
C PHE A 200 7.31 6.76 3.60
N ASP A 201 6.35 7.36 4.29
CA ASP A 201 6.32 8.78 4.59
C ASP A 201 7.05 9.07 5.91
N GLU A 202 7.74 10.19 6.07
CA GLU A 202 8.54 10.45 7.28
C GLU A 202 7.70 10.54 8.56
N LYS A 203 6.43 10.93 8.46
CA LYS A 203 5.51 11.14 9.59
C LYS A 203 4.21 10.36 9.42
N GLU A 204 4.29 9.09 9.02
CA GLU A 204 3.15 8.21 8.74
C GLU A 204 1.96 8.46 9.68
N LEU A 205 2.17 8.44 11.00
CA LEU A 205 1.08 8.49 11.98
C LEU A 205 0.75 9.88 12.53
N ALA A 206 1.32 10.96 11.98
CA ALA A 206 0.99 12.32 12.40
C ALA A 206 -0.50 12.67 12.19
N PHE A 207 -1.18 12.06 11.21
CA PHE A 207 -2.61 12.30 10.97
C PHE A 207 -3.52 11.86 12.12
N MET A 208 -3.03 11.04 13.05
CA MET A 208 -3.79 10.59 14.22
C MET A 208 -4.04 11.72 15.23
N TYR A 209 -3.23 12.78 15.19
CA TYR A 209 -3.41 13.93 16.07
C TYR A 209 -4.49 14.88 15.53
N PRO A 210 -5.38 15.43 16.38
CA PRO A 210 -6.37 16.40 15.94
C PRO A 210 -5.76 17.63 15.26
N LEU A 211 -6.29 18.02 14.09
CA LEU A 211 -5.86 19.22 13.38
C LEU A 211 -6.05 20.53 14.18
N SER A 212 -6.79 20.52 15.29
CA SER A 212 -6.89 21.66 16.21
C SER A 212 -5.63 21.88 17.05
N MET A 213 -4.70 20.92 17.11
CA MET A 213 -3.46 21.04 17.88
C MET A 213 -2.45 21.94 17.18
N ASN A 214 -1.66 22.68 17.98
CA ASN A 214 -0.58 23.54 17.48
C ASN A 214 0.76 22.80 17.35
N THR A 215 0.98 21.78 18.18
CA THR A 215 2.17 20.94 18.19
C THR A 215 1.77 19.51 18.56
N ILE A 216 2.59 18.55 18.19
CA ILE A 216 2.41 17.13 18.51
C ILE A 216 3.68 16.56 19.15
N ASN A 217 3.61 15.32 19.63
CA ASN A 217 4.77 14.61 20.13
C ASN A 217 5.55 13.99 18.96
N GLU A 218 6.50 14.74 18.40
CA GLU A 218 7.29 14.30 17.24
C GLU A 218 8.07 12.99 17.51
N SER A 219 8.54 12.79 18.74
CA SER A 219 9.26 11.56 19.12
C SER A 219 8.36 10.32 19.10
N GLU A 220 7.08 10.49 19.48
CA GLU A 220 6.08 9.42 19.41
C GLU A 220 5.72 9.09 17.97
N VAL A 221 5.44 10.11 17.14
CA VAL A 221 5.21 9.90 15.71
C VAL A 221 6.41 9.22 15.03
N GLN A 222 7.63 9.62 15.38
CA GLN A 222 8.83 8.99 14.85
C GLN A 222 8.87 7.52 15.27
N ALA A 223 8.74 7.21 16.56
CA ALA A 223 8.78 5.83 17.07
C ALA A 223 7.71 4.95 16.41
N ASP A 224 6.48 5.46 16.29
CA ASP A 224 5.36 4.74 15.69
C ASP A 224 5.54 4.54 14.17
N THR A 225 6.09 5.54 13.48
CA THR A 225 6.46 5.45 12.05
C THR A 225 7.52 4.36 11.83
N GLN A 226 8.54 4.31 12.69
CA GLN A 226 9.55 3.25 12.63
C GLN A 226 8.91 1.87 12.84
N ALA A 227 8.14 1.71 13.92
CA ALA A 227 7.59 0.43 14.32
C ALA A 227 6.54 -0.13 13.35
N SER A 228 5.69 0.75 12.77
CA SER A 228 4.53 0.33 11.98
C SER A 228 4.79 0.28 10.47
N PHE A 229 5.76 1.06 9.98
CA PHE A 229 6.00 1.21 8.54
C PHE A 229 7.45 0.91 8.17
N ASN A 230 8.42 1.68 8.68
CA ASN A 230 9.80 1.56 8.20
C ASN A 230 10.42 0.19 8.50
N CYS A 231 10.33 -0.29 9.75
CA CYS A 231 10.98 -1.55 10.13
C CYS A 231 10.33 -2.79 9.50
N PRO A 232 8.98 -2.91 9.46
CA PRO A 232 8.33 -3.96 8.69
C PRO A 232 8.70 -3.92 7.20
N LEU A 233 8.79 -2.72 6.61
CA LEU A 233 9.23 -2.56 5.22
C LEU A 233 10.66 -3.06 5.02
N LEU A 234 11.60 -2.60 5.85
CA LEU A 234 12.99 -2.98 5.77
C LEU A 234 13.18 -4.50 5.92
N ASP A 235 12.47 -5.14 6.84
CA ASP A 235 12.54 -6.59 7.02
C ASP A 235 12.03 -7.36 5.81
N GLU A 236 10.98 -6.88 5.13
CA GLU A 236 10.52 -7.48 3.88
C GLU A 236 11.54 -7.28 2.74
N LEU A 237 12.12 -6.08 2.62
CA LEU A 237 13.15 -5.81 1.62
C LEU A 237 14.41 -6.66 1.84
N ARG A 238 14.79 -6.94 3.09
CA ARG A 238 15.87 -7.88 3.42
C ARG A 238 15.57 -9.31 2.98
N LEU A 239 14.33 -9.77 3.15
CA LEU A 239 13.90 -11.09 2.70
C LEU A 239 13.95 -11.22 1.17
N ARG A 240 13.55 -10.16 0.47
CA ARG A 240 13.62 -10.06 -1.00
C ARG A 240 15.06 -9.97 -1.50
N SER A 241 15.92 -9.21 -0.82
CA SER A 241 17.34 -9.09 -1.15
C SER A 241 18.07 -10.44 -1.05
N LYS A 242 17.79 -11.24 -0.02
CA LYS A 242 18.29 -12.63 0.11
C LYS A 242 17.81 -13.58 -0.99
N ASN A 243 16.82 -13.15 -1.77
CA ASN A 243 16.23 -13.86 -2.89
C ASN A 243 16.69 -13.29 -4.24
N ASP A 244 17.73 -12.45 -4.26
CA ASP A 244 18.31 -11.79 -5.45
C ASP A 244 17.29 -10.95 -6.23
N ILE A 245 16.31 -10.39 -5.52
CA ILE A 245 15.28 -9.52 -6.11
C ILE A 245 15.83 -8.08 -6.16
N PRO A 246 15.79 -7.40 -7.32
CA PRO A 246 16.15 -5.98 -7.41
C PRO A 246 15.18 -5.10 -6.63
N ILE A 247 15.72 -4.16 -5.86
CA ILE A 247 14.95 -3.33 -4.93
C ILE A 247 15.43 -1.88 -5.05
N TRP A 248 14.49 -0.94 -5.02
CA TRP A 248 14.73 0.49 -4.88
C TRP A 248 13.89 1.02 -3.73
N ARG A 249 14.46 1.92 -2.94
CA ARG A 249 13.85 2.39 -1.72
C ARG A 249 13.81 3.90 -1.63
N TYR A 250 12.70 4.44 -1.13
CA TYR A 250 12.56 5.87 -0.86
C TYR A 250 11.99 6.17 0.54
N VAL A 251 12.18 7.40 0.97
CA VAL A 251 11.45 8.04 2.07
C VAL A 251 10.87 9.36 1.54
N TYR A 252 9.57 9.58 1.75
CA TYR A 252 8.91 10.82 1.35
C TYR A 252 8.87 11.81 2.51
N GLN A 253 9.31 13.04 2.25
CA GLN A 253 9.46 14.13 3.23
C GLN A 253 8.80 15.43 2.74
N GLY A 254 7.87 15.34 1.79
CA GLY A 254 7.12 16.50 1.30
C GLY A 254 6.24 17.10 2.39
N ASN A 255 6.33 18.43 2.59
CA ASN A 255 5.48 19.18 3.51
C ASN A 255 4.92 20.41 2.79
N PHE A 256 3.90 20.16 1.95
CA PHE A 256 3.28 21.19 1.13
C PHE A 256 1.98 21.66 1.78
N SER A 257 1.85 22.96 2.06
CA SER A 257 0.78 23.49 2.93
C SER A 257 -0.65 23.24 2.45
N ASN A 258 -0.84 23.03 1.14
CA ASN A 258 -2.13 22.63 0.57
C ASN A 258 -2.49 21.19 0.97
N LEU A 259 -1.53 20.26 0.89
CA LEU A 259 -1.71 18.83 1.24
C LEU A 259 -1.60 18.57 2.74
N SER A 260 -0.74 19.32 3.42
CA SER A 260 -0.42 19.27 4.84
C SER A 260 -0.84 20.59 5.49
N PRO A 261 -2.12 20.74 5.90
CA PRO A 261 -2.66 22.01 6.41
C PRO A 261 -2.07 22.46 7.75
N ARG A 262 -1.16 21.67 8.34
CA ARG A 262 -0.45 21.97 9.57
C ARG A 262 1.05 21.73 9.37
N PRO A 263 1.93 22.68 9.75
CA PRO A 263 3.36 22.49 9.61
C PRO A 263 3.88 21.20 10.27
N TRP A 264 3.29 20.80 11.40
CA TRP A 264 3.66 19.60 12.14
C TRP A 264 3.21 18.29 11.45
N LEU A 265 2.18 18.33 10.59
CA LEU A 265 1.62 17.14 9.96
C LEU A 265 2.61 16.53 8.95
N GLY A 266 3.36 17.38 8.24
CA GLY A 266 4.47 16.93 7.39
C GLY A 266 4.06 15.95 6.30
N ALA A 267 4.96 15.01 6.00
CA ALA A 267 4.69 13.86 5.16
C ALA A 267 3.94 12.79 5.98
N TYR A 268 2.61 12.93 6.08
CA TYR A 268 1.75 11.97 6.77
C TYR A 268 1.30 10.86 5.84
N HIS A 269 0.84 9.73 6.39
CA HIS A 269 0.39 8.58 5.62
C HIS A 269 -0.56 8.96 4.46
N THR A 270 -0.20 8.59 3.23
CA THR A 270 -0.96 8.85 1.97
C THR A 270 -0.69 10.23 1.35
N SER A 271 0.11 11.08 1.99
CA SER A 271 0.35 12.45 1.50
C SER A 271 1.21 12.50 0.23
N GLU A 272 1.86 11.40 -0.13
CA GLU A 272 2.67 11.23 -1.34
C GLU A 272 1.82 10.84 -2.56
N ILE A 273 0.63 10.28 -2.37
CA ILE A 273 -0.23 9.81 -3.47
C ILE A 273 -0.63 10.92 -4.45
N PRO A 274 -1.04 12.13 -4.00
CA PRO A 274 -1.37 13.19 -4.93
C PRO A 274 -0.19 13.60 -5.82
N LEU A 275 1.05 13.36 -5.38
CA LEU A 275 2.27 13.66 -6.13
C LEU A 275 2.54 12.58 -7.17
N VAL A 276 2.30 11.30 -6.83
CA VAL A 276 2.40 10.18 -7.78
C VAL A 276 1.39 10.33 -8.91
N PHE A 277 0.13 10.64 -8.59
CA PHE A 277 -0.92 10.78 -9.62
C PHE A 277 -0.93 12.17 -10.28
N GLY A 278 -0.24 13.16 -9.71
CA GLY A 278 -0.28 14.55 -10.18
C GLY A 278 -1.60 15.26 -9.85
N THR A 279 -2.33 14.78 -8.85
CA THR A 279 -3.66 15.26 -8.44
C THR A 279 -3.62 16.31 -7.35
N TYR A 280 -2.43 16.78 -6.95
CA TYR A 280 -2.17 17.77 -5.89
C TYR A 280 -3.01 19.06 -5.92
N ASN A 281 -3.62 19.42 -7.07
CA ASN A 281 -4.53 20.57 -7.19
C ASN A 281 -6.01 20.25 -6.87
N VAL A 282 -6.41 18.98 -6.91
CA VAL A 282 -7.81 18.52 -6.75
C VAL A 282 -8.05 17.98 -5.34
N THR A 283 -6.98 17.70 -4.61
CA THR A 283 -7.02 16.97 -3.33
C THR A 283 -7.23 17.86 -2.10
N THR A 284 -7.35 19.17 -2.27
CA THR A 284 -7.33 20.11 -1.12
C THR A 284 -8.57 21.01 -1.11
N PRO A 285 -9.34 21.04 0.00
CA PRO A 285 -10.42 22.02 0.18
C PRO A 285 -9.89 23.46 0.30
N TYR A 286 -8.56 23.62 0.42
CA TYR A 286 -7.87 24.89 0.44
C TYR A 286 -7.50 25.30 -0.98
N SER A 287 -8.05 26.44 -1.40
CA SER A 287 -7.88 27.10 -2.70
C SER A 287 -6.47 27.64 -2.97
N GLN A 288 -5.44 27.08 -2.33
CA GLN A 288 -4.06 27.48 -2.55
C GLN A 288 -3.47 26.66 -3.70
N PRO A 289 -2.90 27.31 -4.72
CA PRO A 289 -2.25 26.60 -5.82
C PRO A 289 -1.02 25.86 -5.31
N ALA A 290 -0.72 24.71 -5.91
CA ALA A 290 0.48 23.96 -5.61
C ALA A 290 1.74 24.79 -5.81
N SER A 291 2.70 24.63 -4.89
CA SER A 291 3.97 25.36 -4.97
C SER A 291 4.82 24.88 -6.14
N ARG A 292 5.79 25.68 -6.59
CA ARG A 292 6.73 25.26 -7.64
C ARG A 292 7.47 23.97 -7.25
N LEU A 293 7.94 23.88 -6.01
CA LEU A 293 8.66 22.71 -5.50
C LEU A 293 7.78 21.47 -5.48
N GLU A 294 6.49 21.62 -5.14
CA GLU A 294 5.52 20.54 -5.15
C GLU A 294 5.29 19.98 -6.56
N ILE A 295 5.14 20.86 -7.55
CA ILE A 295 5.02 20.47 -8.97
C ILE A 295 6.28 19.76 -9.45
N GLU A 296 7.46 20.28 -9.11
CA GLU A 296 8.75 19.67 -9.45
C GLU A 296 8.92 18.30 -8.77
N THR A 297 8.48 18.16 -7.52
CA THR A 297 8.48 16.90 -6.77
C THR A 297 7.52 15.88 -7.38
N SER A 298 6.30 16.30 -7.75
CA SER A 298 5.33 15.42 -8.41
C SER A 298 5.86 14.91 -9.76
N ARG A 299 6.45 15.79 -10.59
CA ARG A 299 7.05 15.38 -11.87
C ARG A 299 8.20 14.39 -11.68
N TYR A 300 9.04 14.60 -10.65
CA TYR A 300 10.11 13.68 -10.31
C TYR A 300 9.55 12.30 -9.88
N MET A 301 8.55 12.28 -9.01
CA MET A 301 7.91 11.04 -8.56
C MET A 301 7.24 10.30 -9.72
N GLN A 302 6.44 10.98 -10.53
CA GLN A 302 5.83 10.40 -11.73
C GLN A 302 6.89 9.78 -12.65
N GLY A 303 7.97 10.52 -12.93
CA GLY A 303 9.06 10.03 -13.75
C GLY A 303 9.74 8.78 -13.17
N ALA A 304 9.97 8.74 -11.85
CA ALA A 304 10.55 7.57 -11.19
C ALA A 304 9.60 6.34 -11.22
N TRP A 305 8.32 6.53 -10.93
CA TRP A 305 7.31 5.45 -10.96
C TRP A 305 7.16 4.90 -12.39
N VAL A 306 7.13 5.77 -13.40
CA VAL A 306 7.06 5.36 -14.81
C VAL A 306 8.37 4.72 -15.27
N ALA A 307 9.53 5.22 -14.84
CA ALA A 307 10.82 4.62 -15.16
C ALA A 307 10.92 3.18 -14.62
N PHE A 308 10.50 2.96 -13.37
CA PHE A 308 10.33 1.62 -12.81
C PHE A 308 9.34 0.79 -13.63
N ALA A 309 8.21 1.38 -14.02
CA ALA A 309 7.20 0.62 -14.76
C ALA A 309 7.60 0.22 -16.18
N LYS A 310 8.45 1.01 -16.84
CA LYS A 310 8.99 0.68 -18.16
C LYS A 310 10.07 -0.38 -18.09
N ASP A 311 10.90 -0.34 -17.06
CA ASP A 311 12.01 -1.27 -16.85
C ASP A 311 12.20 -1.50 -15.35
N PRO A 312 11.51 -2.49 -14.76
CA PRO A 312 11.57 -2.75 -13.34
C PRO A 312 12.92 -3.33 -12.90
N GLN A 313 13.81 -3.69 -13.83
CA GLN A 313 15.13 -4.26 -13.52
C GLN A 313 16.21 -3.18 -13.39
N SER A 314 16.16 -2.15 -14.23
CA SER A 314 17.21 -1.12 -14.26
C SER A 314 16.72 0.31 -14.53
N GLY A 315 15.42 0.51 -14.73
CA GLY A 315 14.83 1.81 -15.06
C GLY A 315 15.13 2.89 -14.03
N LEU A 316 15.02 2.55 -12.74
CA LEU A 316 15.36 3.47 -11.66
C LEU A 316 16.86 3.74 -11.53
N GLN A 317 17.71 2.75 -11.84
CA GLN A 317 19.16 2.97 -11.89
C GLN A 317 19.52 3.99 -12.99
N LYS A 318 18.89 3.89 -14.16
CA LYS A 318 19.02 4.87 -15.26
C LYS A 318 18.44 6.23 -14.87
N TYR A 319 17.43 6.24 -14.00
CA TYR A 319 16.85 7.44 -13.41
C TYR A 319 17.72 8.06 -12.30
N GLY A 320 18.85 7.44 -11.95
CA GLY A 320 19.81 7.93 -10.96
C GLY A 320 19.58 7.44 -9.53
N TRP A 321 18.69 6.45 -9.33
CA TRP A 321 18.47 5.86 -8.01
C TRP A 321 19.48 4.76 -7.73
N PRO A 322 20.07 4.71 -6.52
CA PRO A 322 20.82 3.54 -6.10
C PRO A 322 19.89 2.34 -5.91
N GLN A 323 20.41 1.16 -6.20
CA GLN A 323 19.75 -0.08 -5.80
C GLN A 323 19.90 -0.25 -4.29
N PHE A 324 18.84 -0.71 -3.62
CA PHE A 324 18.87 -1.01 -2.20
C PHE A 324 19.95 -2.05 -1.88
N ASN A 325 20.62 -1.83 -0.76
CA ASN A 325 21.48 -2.80 -0.12
C ASN A 325 21.30 -2.67 1.39
N ASP A 326 21.41 -3.80 2.11
CA ASP A 326 21.23 -3.85 3.56
C ASP A 326 22.50 -3.48 4.34
N LYS A 327 23.48 -2.85 3.67
CA LYS A 327 24.69 -2.35 4.33
C LYS A 327 24.44 -0.91 4.72
N PHE A 328 24.06 -0.70 5.98
CA PHE A 328 23.68 0.58 6.60
C PHE A 328 24.51 1.82 6.21
N GLN A 329 25.76 1.66 5.77
CA GLN A 329 26.68 2.75 5.43
C GLN A 329 26.76 3.09 3.94
N GLU A 330 25.98 2.41 3.08
CA GLU A 330 25.95 2.69 1.65
C GLU A 330 24.74 3.56 1.28
N ASP A 331 24.89 4.31 0.19
CA ASP A 331 23.83 5.14 -0.37
C ASP A 331 22.82 4.25 -1.07
N SER A 332 21.70 3.98 -0.40
CA SER A 332 20.70 2.98 -0.82
C SER A 332 19.25 3.43 -0.61
N LEU A 333 19.06 4.70 -0.23
CA LEU A 333 17.76 5.32 0.03
C LEU A 333 17.64 6.65 -0.73
N VAL A 334 16.50 6.89 -1.38
CA VAL A 334 16.19 8.19 -1.99
C VAL A 334 15.23 8.97 -1.10
N LYS A 335 15.63 10.17 -0.68
CA LYS A 335 14.73 11.16 -0.12
C LYS A 335 13.96 11.82 -1.25
N ILE A 336 12.65 11.95 -1.09
CA ILE A 336 11.78 12.66 -2.03
C ILE A 336 11.07 13.79 -1.29
N GLY A 337 11.21 15.01 -1.81
CA GLY A 337 10.71 16.22 -1.15
C GLY A 337 11.48 16.60 0.13
N GLY A 338 11.11 17.74 0.69
CA GLY A 338 11.70 18.28 1.92
C GLY A 338 12.92 19.18 1.69
N GLU A 339 13.20 20.08 2.64
CA GLU A 339 14.39 20.98 2.63
C GLU A 339 14.60 21.82 1.35
N GLY A 340 13.54 22.09 0.59
CA GLY A 340 13.64 22.90 -0.63
C GLY A 340 14.10 22.16 -1.89
N ILE A 341 14.24 20.83 -1.84
CA ILE A 341 14.67 19.98 -2.95
C ILE A 341 13.61 18.95 -3.32
N SER A 342 13.56 18.55 -4.60
CA SER A 342 12.64 17.51 -5.07
C SER A 342 13.12 16.11 -4.72
N SER A 343 14.43 15.87 -4.70
CA SER A 343 15.02 14.61 -4.26
C SER A 343 16.50 14.71 -3.90
N ALA A 344 16.98 13.75 -3.11
CA ALA A 344 18.41 13.52 -2.86
C ALA A 344 18.66 12.04 -2.56
N VAL A 345 19.85 11.54 -2.91
CA VAL A 345 20.32 10.23 -2.45
C VAL A 345 20.86 10.37 -1.04
N LEU A 346 20.48 9.45 -0.16
CA LEU A 346 20.89 9.40 1.25
C LEU A 346 21.52 8.06 1.59
N THR A 347 22.43 8.12 2.56
CA THR A 347 22.88 6.93 3.30
C THR A 347 21.74 6.43 4.20
N SER A 348 21.45 5.13 4.15
CA SER A 348 20.25 4.58 4.78
C SER A 348 20.28 4.56 6.32
N ASN A 349 21.48 4.70 6.94
CA ASN A 349 21.67 4.65 8.39
C ASN A 349 20.76 5.58 9.19
N VAL A 350 20.42 6.76 8.64
CA VAL A 350 19.57 7.75 9.32
C VAL A 350 18.22 7.14 9.72
N TRP A 351 17.70 6.25 8.89
CA TRP A 351 16.41 5.58 9.08
C TRP A 351 16.55 4.15 9.59
N ASP A 352 17.56 3.41 9.12
CA ASP A 352 17.66 1.97 9.38
C ASP A 352 18.18 1.64 10.78
N GLN A 353 18.86 2.57 11.45
CA GLN A 353 19.39 2.36 12.81
C GLN A 353 18.30 2.06 13.84
N TYR A 354 17.06 2.50 13.60
CA TYR A 354 15.92 2.27 14.50
C TYR A 354 15.35 0.86 14.40
N CYS A 355 15.69 0.12 13.35
CA CYS A 355 15.14 -1.20 13.03
C CYS A 355 16.08 -2.35 13.42
N ASN A 356 16.98 -2.10 14.37
CA ASN A 356 17.97 -3.07 14.85
C ASN A 356 17.77 -3.41 16.33
N PRO A 357 17.73 -4.71 16.69
CA PRO A 357 17.74 -5.86 15.79
C PRO A 357 16.46 -5.91 14.92
N PRO A 358 16.49 -6.60 13.76
CA PRO A 358 15.31 -6.88 12.95
C PRO A 358 14.15 -7.38 13.81
N LEU A 359 12.90 -7.10 13.41
CA LEU A 359 11.71 -7.58 14.11
C LEU A 359 11.59 -9.10 13.89
N LEU A 360 12.29 -9.87 14.72
CA LEU A 360 12.26 -11.33 14.97
C LEU A 360 11.97 -12.22 13.75
#